data_AF-A0A933W4U3-F1
#
_entry.id   AF-A0A933W4U3-F1
#
_cell.length_a   1.000
_cell.length_b   1.000
_cell.length_c   1.000
_cell.angle_alpha   90.00
_cell.angle_beta   90.00
_cell.angle_gamma   90.00
#
_symmetry.space_group_name_H-M   'P 1'
#
loop_
_entity.id
_entity.type
_entity.pdbx_description
1 polymer ?
#
loop_
_entity_poly.entity_id
_entity_poly.type
_entity_poly.pdbx_seq_one_letter_code
_entity_poly.pdbx_strand_id
1 'polypeptide(L)' 'MFNDKPLTWEYRVEHLSQVQMANQLNFMGKDGWELVAVVHSPEGEYPYECFLKRPTGTRF' A
#
# COMPACT_ATOMS: atom_id res chain seq x y z
N MET A 1 12.81 17.79 -24.39
CA MET A 1 13.28 17.61 -23.00
C MET A 1 12.46 16.49 -22.40
N PHE A 2 13.06 15.34 -22.12
CA PHE A 2 12.40 14.32 -21.32
C PHE A 2 12.40 14.81 -19.87
N ASN A 3 11.21 15.05 -19.32
CA ASN A 3 11.06 15.48 -17.93
C ASN A 3 11.07 14.23 -17.05
N ASP A 4 12.21 13.54 -17.01
CA ASP A 4 12.35 12.25 -16.32
C ASP A 4 12.51 12.52 -14.82
N LYS A 5 11.40 12.38 -14.08
CA LYS A 5 11.44 12.43 -12.62
C LYS A 5 12.22 11.22 -12.09
N PRO A 6 13.13 11.40 -11.12
CA PRO A 6 13.83 10.28 -10.48
C PRO A 6 12.82 9.31 -9.87
N LEU A 7 13.16 8.02 -9.82
CA LEU A 7 12.36 7.01 -9.16
C LEU A 7 12.15 7.40 -7.69
N THR A 8 10.92 7.72 -7.35
CA THR A 8 10.47 8.06 -6.00
C THR A 8 9.45 7.04 -5.54
N TRP A 9 9.28 6.93 -4.22
CA TRP A 9 8.31 6.03 -3.60
C TRP A 9 7.26 6.83 -2.85
N GLU A 10 6.00 6.46 -3.03
CA GLU A 10 4.88 6.90 -2.20
C GLU A 10 4.57 5.81 -1.18
N TYR A 11 4.19 6.20 0.04
CA TYR A 11 3.86 5.30 1.14
C TYR A 11 2.46 5.62 1.68
N ARG A 12 1.75 4.58 2.11
CA ARG A 12 0.40 4.69 2.66
C ARG A 12 0.19 3.67 3.78
N VAL A 13 -0.67 4.00 4.75
CA VAL A 13 -1.14 3.07 5.78
C VAL A 13 -2.65 2.92 5.63
N GLU A 14 -3.14 1.69 5.61
CA GLU A 14 -4.57 1.36 5.56
C GLU A 14 -4.96 0.51 6.76
N HIS A 15 -6.05 0.89 7.43
CA HIS A 15 -6.63 0.13 8.53
C HIS A 15 -7.72 -0.78 7.97
N LEU A 16 -7.53 -2.09 8.06
CA LEU A 16 -8.43 -3.08 7.48
C LEU A 16 -8.98 -4.04 8.53
N SER A 17 -10.22 -4.48 8.30
CA SER A 17 -10.81 -5.60 9.01
C SER A 17 -10.34 -6.92 8.38
N GLN A 18 -10.40 -8.02 9.13
CA GLN A 18 -10.02 -9.34 8.62
C GLN A 18 -10.79 -9.72 7.35
N VAL A 19 -12.10 -9.39 7.32
CA VAL A 19 -13.01 -9.76 6.23
C VAL A 19 -12.70 -8.98 4.94
N GLN A 20 -12.27 -7.72 5.06
CA GLN A 20 -12.01 -6.85 3.90
C GLN A 20 -10.58 -6.96 3.38
N MET A 21 -9.64 -7.44 4.20
CA MET A 21 -8.20 -7.37 3.94
C MET A 21 -7.80 -7.88 2.57
N ALA A 22 -8.18 -9.12 2.22
CA ALA A 22 -7.80 -9.73 0.96
C ALA A 22 -8.34 -8.94 -0.25
N ASN A 23 -9.61 -8.54 -0.21
CA ASN A 23 -10.24 -7.81 -1.31
C ASN A 23 -9.61 -6.43 -1.50
N GLN A 24 -9.38 -5.71 -0.40
CA GLN A 24 -8.83 -4.35 -0.46
C GLN A 24 -7.36 -4.36 -0.90
N LEU A 25 -6.54 -5.27 -0.36
CA LEU A 25 -5.14 -5.41 -0.79
C LEU A 25 -5.03 -5.82 -2.26
N ASN A 26 -5.90 -6.72 -2.73
CA ASN A 26 -5.95 -7.09 -4.14
C ASN A 26 -6.36 -5.93 -5.04
N PHE A 27 -7.32 -5.10 -4.61
CA PHE A 27 -7.72 -3.90 -5.34
C PHE A 27 -6.56 -2.91 -5.42
N MET A 28 -5.92 -2.60 -4.29
CA MET A 28 -4.76 -1.69 -4.26
C MET A 28 -3.56 -2.22 -5.06
N GLY A 29 -3.34 -3.53 -5.08
CA GLY A 29 -2.32 -4.16 -5.92
C GLY A 29 -2.50 -3.89 -7.41
N LYS A 30 -3.76 -3.81 -7.90
CA LYS A 30 -4.06 -3.43 -9.28
C LYS A 30 -3.71 -1.97 -9.59
N ASP A 31 -3.74 -1.11 -8.58
CA ASP A 31 -3.33 0.30 -8.65
C ASP A 31 -1.82 0.50 -8.44
N GLY A 32 -1.04 -0.59 -8.38
CA GLY A 32 0.42 -0.58 -8.26
C GLY A 32 0.95 -0.48 -6.83
N TRP A 33 0.09 -0.64 -5.81
CA TRP A 33 0.54 -0.69 -4.42
C TRP A 33 1.07 -2.07 -4.03
N GLU A 34 2.23 -2.07 -3.39
CA GLU A 34 2.87 -3.26 -2.82
C GLU A 34 2.70 -3.25 -1.30
N LEU A 35 2.23 -4.36 -0.72
CA LEU A 35 2.20 -4.54 0.72
C LEU A 35 3.64 -4.73 1.25
N VAL A 36 4.01 -3.95 2.26
CA VAL A 36 5.33 -3.99 2.90
C VAL A 36 5.27 -4.71 4.25
N ALA A 37 4.28 -4.38 5.07
CA ALA A 37 4.13 -4.92 6.41
C ALA A 37 2.67 -4.90 6.86
N VAL A 38 2.35 -5.77 7.81
CA VAL A 38 1.06 -5.78 8.51
C VAL A 38 1.33 -5.80 10.01
N VAL A 39 0.74 -4.86 10.73
CA VAL A 39 0.73 -4.85 12.20
C VAL A 39 -0.68 -5.19 12.67
N HIS A 40 -0.80 -6.12 13.61
CA HIS A 40 -2.07 -6.53 14.17
C HIS A 40 -2.25 -5.91 15.57
N SER A 41 -3.24 -5.04 15.70
CA SER A 41 -3.69 -4.40 16.94
C SER A 41 -5.12 -4.84 17.24
N PRO A 42 -5.32 -5.88 18.08
CA PRO A 42 -6.61 -6.59 18.20
C PRO A 42 -7.73 -5.79 18.88
N GLU A 43 -7.43 -4.60 19.41
CA GLU A 43 -8.39 -3.81 20.20
C GLU A 43 -9.33 -2.92 19.36
N GLY A 44 -9.17 -2.89 18.03
CA GLY A 44 -9.95 -2.04 17.11
C GLY A 44 -10.88 -2.79 16.14
N GLU A 45 -11.88 -2.08 15.60
CA GLU A 45 -12.77 -2.58 14.53
C GLU A 45 -12.01 -2.95 13.24
N TYR A 46 -10.90 -2.25 13.00
CA TYR A 46 -9.96 -2.48 11.89
C TYR A 46 -8.58 -2.86 12.47
N PRO A 47 -8.40 -4.10 12.93
CA PRO A 47 -7.25 -4.47 13.74
C PRO A 47 -5.96 -4.65 12.93
N TYR A 48 -6.00 -4.51 11.60
CA TYR A 48 -4.83 -4.67 10.76
C TYR A 48 -4.40 -3.33 10.16
N GLU A 49 -3.19 -2.90 10.52
CA GLU A 49 -2.51 -1.78 9.88
C GLU A 49 -1.62 -2.31 8.76
N CYS A 50 -2.03 -2.07 7.52
CA CYS A 50 -1.30 -2.47 6.33
C CYS A 50 -0.45 -1.30 5.82
N PHE A 51 0.86 -1.48 5.79
CA PHE A 51 1.81 -0.51 5.25
C PHE A 51 2.08 -0.85 3.78
N LEU A 52 1.84 0.11 2.89
CA LEU A 52 1.99 -0.07 1.44
C LEU A 52 2.96 0.95 0.86
N LYS A 53 3.56 0.58 -0.28
CA LYS A 53 4.37 1.49 -1.10
C LYS A 53 4.04 1.36 -2.58
N ARG A 54 4.28 2.40 -3.37
CA ARG A 54 4.30 2.30 -4.85
C ARG A 54 5.33 3.24 -5.47
N PRO A 55 5.90 2.90 -6.64
CA PRO A 55 6.77 3.82 -7.36
C PRO A 55 5.97 4.96 -8.00
N THR A 56 6.47 6.18 -7.92
CA THR A 56 5.86 7.39 -8.53
C THR A 56 6.72 8.02 -9.64
N GLY A 57 7.84 7.38 -9.97
CA GLY A 57 8.73 7.77 -11.07
C GLY A 57 9.05 6.57 -11.98
N THR A 58 9.77 6.83 -13.07
CA THR A 58 10.14 5.80 -14.04
C THR A 58 11.47 5.17 -13.64
N ARG A 59 11.57 3.83 -13.70
CA ARG A 59 12.83 3.10 -13.55
C ARG A 59 13.52 3.13 -14.93
N PHE A 60 14.73 3.69 -15.00
CA PHE A 60 15.55 3.69 -16.21
C PHE A 60 15.92 2.27 -16.65
#